data_AF-A0A7Y5WV84-F1
#
_entry.id   AF-A0A7Y5WV84-F1
#
_cell.length_a   1.000
_cell.length_b   1.000
_cell.length_c   1.000
_cell.angle_alpha   90.00
_cell.angle_beta   90.00
_cell.angle_gamma   90.00
#
_symmetry.space_group_name_H-M   'P 1'
#
loop_
_entity.id
_entity.type
_entity.pdbx_description
1 polymer ?
#
loop_
_entity_poly.entity_id
_entity_poly.type
_entity_poly.pdbx_seq_one_letter_code
_entity_poly.pdbx_strand_id
1 'polypeptide(L)'
;MTSVRPLWAIAGGRVTLEGTGFPVDPALPQVRVGAEPARLALASSIRLTLVVPPDLDGGSTAIRIDELPGETVYIEVGTPLATGLHQVDNPAFDRHGNLYVTFSGSRGQQAPVAIFVVRPDGTREPFVAEIANPTSLAFSRAGQLYVSSRFDGSVYRVEP
;
A
#
# COMPACT_ATOMS: atom_id res chain seq x y z
N MET A 1 1.35 -3.99 -27.06
CA MET A 1 0.52 -3.86 -25.84
C MET A 1 -0.33 -2.59 -25.92
N THR A 2 -1.61 -2.67 -25.58
CA THR A 2 -2.58 -1.56 -25.72
C THR A 2 -3.00 -0.95 -24.39
N SER A 3 -3.07 -1.74 -23.31
CA SER A 3 -3.35 -1.19 -21.97
C SER A 3 -2.82 -2.08 -20.84
N VAL A 4 -2.70 -1.49 -19.65
CA VAL A 4 -2.36 -2.19 -18.40
C VAL A 4 -3.31 -1.76 -17.28
N ARG A 5 -3.85 -2.72 -16.52
CA ARG A 5 -4.77 -2.47 -15.42
C ARG A 5 -4.64 -3.48 -14.28
N PRO A 6 -4.76 -3.06 -13.00
CA PRO A 6 -4.73 -1.67 -12.53
C PRO A 6 -3.35 -1.02 -12.77
N LEU A 7 -3.28 0.31 -12.67
CA LEU A 7 -2.01 1.06 -12.70
C LEU A 7 -1.29 1.08 -11.35
N TRP A 8 -1.92 0.56 -10.30
CA TRP A 8 -1.33 0.43 -8.96
C TRP A 8 -1.46 -1.01 -8.48
N ALA A 9 -0.39 -1.54 -7.88
CA ALA A 9 -0.41 -2.88 -7.32
C ALA A 9 0.54 -3.00 -6.12
N ILE A 10 0.45 -4.11 -5.41
CA ILE A 10 1.39 -4.52 -4.37
C ILE A 10 1.83 -5.96 -4.67
N ALA A 11 2.88 -6.44 -4.01
CA ALA A 11 3.30 -7.84 -4.08
C ALA A 11 2.12 -8.82 -3.90
N GLY A 12 2.03 -9.83 -4.76
CA GLY A 12 0.91 -10.79 -4.80
C GLY A 12 -0.37 -10.28 -5.49
N GLY A 13 -0.46 -8.97 -5.76
CA GLY A 13 -1.52 -8.37 -6.56
C GLY A 13 -1.49 -8.87 -8.02
N ARG A 14 -2.59 -8.69 -8.74
CA ARG A 14 -2.70 -9.07 -10.15
C ARG A 14 -2.76 -7.85 -11.04
N VAL A 15 -1.99 -7.90 -12.14
CA VAL A 15 -1.97 -6.88 -13.18
C VAL A 15 -2.23 -7.55 -14.53
N THR A 16 -3.12 -6.96 -15.31
CA THR A 16 -3.49 -7.45 -16.63
C THR A 16 -2.98 -6.52 -17.70
N LEU A 17 -2.24 -7.10 -18.65
CA LEU A 17 -1.84 -6.48 -19.91
C LEU A 17 -2.84 -6.89 -20.99
N GLU A 18 -3.37 -5.92 -21.71
CA GLU A 18 -4.17 -6.14 -22.92
C GLU A 18 -3.37 -5.76 -24.15
N GLY A 19 -3.60 -6.47 -25.25
CA GLY A 19 -2.88 -6.26 -26.50
C GLY A 19 -3.30 -7.25 -27.56
N THR A 20 -2.42 -7.45 -28.53
CA THR A 20 -2.60 -8.41 -29.62
C THR A 20 -1.23 -9.00 -29.98
N GLY A 21 -1.19 -10.29 -30.30
CA GLY A 21 0.03 -10.98 -30.74
C GLY A 21 0.99 -11.35 -29.61
N PHE A 22 0.53 -11.51 -28.36
CA PHE A 22 1.42 -12.00 -27.31
C PHE A 22 1.92 -13.43 -27.62
N PRO A 23 3.23 -13.71 -27.49
CA PRO A 23 3.83 -14.96 -27.91
C PRO A 23 3.61 -16.06 -26.86
N VAL A 24 2.43 -16.67 -26.87
CA VAL A 24 2.01 -17.72 -25.92
C VAL A 24 2.13 -19.15 -26.45
N ASP A 25 2.60 -19.29 -27.70
CA ASP A 25 2.78 -20.55 -28.43
C ASP A 25 4.16 -20.46 -29.14
N PRO A 26 5.08 -21.45 -29.00
CA PRO A 26 4.93 -22.75 -28.33
C PRO A 26 5.14 -22.75 -26.81
N ALA A 27 5.57 -21.62 -26.24
CA ALA A 27 5.82 -21.51 -24.82
C ALA A 27 5.25 -20.20 -24.28
N LEU A 28 5.02 -20.15 -22.96
CA LEU A 28 4.61 -18.93 -22.28
C LEU A 28 5.74 -17.90 -22.28
N PRO A 29 5.43 -16.61 -22.50
CA PRO A 29 6.44 -15.57 -22.50
C PRO A 29 6.97 -15.30 -21.10
N GLN A 30 8.23 -14.87 -21.01
CA GLN A 30 8.81 -14.37 -19.78
C GLN A 30 8.40 -12.91 -19.58
N VAL A 31 7.61 -12.67 -18.54
CA VAL A 31 7.19 -11.31 -18.14
C VAL A 31 7.97 -10.92 -16.89
N ARG A 32 8.52 -9.70 -16.88
CA ARG A 32 9.22 -9.12 -15.72
C ARG A 32 8.49 -7.91 -15.20
N VAL A 33 8.52 -7.73 -13.87
CA VAL A 33 8.12 -6.51 -13.18
C VAL A 33 9.36 -5.96 -12.50
N GLY A 34 9.86 -4.81 -12.96
CA GLY A 34 11.18 -4.32 -12.58
C GLY A 34 12.27 -5.24 -13.11
N ALA A 35 13.10 -5.76 -12.20
CA ALA A 35 14.11 -6.78 -12.50
C ALA A 35 13.56 -8.21 -12.33
N GLU A 36 12.46 -8.38 -11.60
CA GLU A 36 11.98 -9.66 -11.11
C GLU A 36 11.07 -10.38 -12.11
N PRO A 37 11.22 -11.71 -12.28
CA PRO A 37 10.31 -12.50 -13.10
C PRO A 37 8.93 -12.58 -12.44
N ALA A 38 7.89 -12.35 -13.24
CA ALA A 38 6.50 -12.39 -12.81
C ALA A 38 5.81 -13.65 -13.32
N ARG A 39 5.12 -14.35 -12.41
CA ARG A 39 4.34 -15.52 -12.79
C ARG A 39 3.07 -15.10 -13.55
N LEU A 40 2.81 -15.75 -14.67
CA LEU A 40 1.53 -15.62 -15.37
C LEU A 40 0.43 -16.44 -14.67
N ALA A 41 -0.66 -15.77 -14.32
CA ALA A 41 -1.92 -16.38 -13.89
C ALA A 41 -2.85 -16.67 -15.07
N LEU A 42 -2.72 -15.92 -16.17
CA LEU A 42 -3.42 -16.13 -17.43
C LEU A 42 -2.53 -15.70 -18.58
N ALA A 43 -2.56 -16.45 -19.69
CA ALA A 43 -1.87 -16.09 -20.91
C ALA A 43 -2.72 -16.43 -22.14
N SER A 44 -2.88 -15.47 -23.03
CA SER A 44 -3.44 -15.63 -24.37
C SER A 44 -2.77 -14.66 -25.32
N SER A 45 -3.01 -14.81 -26.63
CA SER A 45 -2.48 -13.89 -27.65
C SER A 45 -2.98 -12.44 -27.52
N ILE A 46 -3.99 -12.17 -26.68
CA ILE A 46 -4.58 -10.83 -26.49
C ILE A 46 -4.55 -10.32 -25.05
N ARG A 47 -4.22 -11.18 -24.08
CA ARG A 47 -4.25 -10.85 -22.67
C ARG A 47 -3.23 -11.65 -21.87
N LEU A 48 -2.45 -10.96 -21.05
CA LEU A 48 -1.60 -11.58 -20.03
C LEU A 48 -2.02 -11.06 -18.66
N THR A 49 -2.27 -11.93 -17.68
CA THR A 49 -2.44 -11.53 -16.28
C THR A 49 -1.26 -12.06 -15.50
N LEU A 50 -0.45 -11.16 -14.96
CA LEU A 50 0.68 -11.48 -14.11
C LEU A 50 0.35 -11.30 -12.63
N VAL A 51 1.05 -12.04 -11.78
CA VAL A 51 1.11 -11.81 -10.33
C VAL A 51 2.35 -10.98 -10.04
N VAL A 52 2.18 -9.86 -9.36
CA VAL A 52 3.28 -8.97 -8.98
C VAL A 52 4.21 -9.74 -8.02
N PRO A 53 5.51 -9.87 -8.33
CA PRO A 53 6.44 -10.61 -7.51
C PRO A 53 6.64 -9.92 -6.14
N PRO A 54 7.12 -10.66 -5.12
CA PRO A 54 7.61 -10.06 -3.89
C PRO A 54 8.90 -9.25 -4.14
N ASP A 55 9.39 -8.58 -3.10
CA ASP A 55 10.73 -7.97 -3.05
C ASP A 55 11.00 -6.90 -4.14
N LEU A 56 9.98 -6.13 -4.49
CA LEU A 56 10.11 -4.93 -5.32
C LEU A 56 10.40 -3.70 -4.46
N ASP A 57 11.27 -2.81 -4.93
CA ASP A 57 11.62 -1.55 -4.25
C ASP A 57 10.45 -0.55 -4.16
N GLY A 58 9.40 -0.76 -4.97
CA GLY A 58 8.24 0.12 -5.05
C GLY A 58 8.40 1.30 -6.01
N GLY A 59 7.35 2.11 -6.10
CA GLY A 59 7.25 3.24 -7.03
C GLY A 59 7.02 2.81 -8.47
N SER A 60 7.38 3.69 -9.41
CA SER A 60 7.13 3.51 -10.83
C SER A 60 7.96 2.36 -11.40
N THR A 61 7.31 1.24 -11.66
CA THR A 61 7.93 -0.04 -11.98
C THR A 61 7.54 -0.49 -13.38
N ALA A 62 8.55 -0.78 -14.20
CA ALA A 62 8.38 -1.24 -15.56
C ALA A 62 7.86 -2.68 -15.62
N ILE A 63 6.92 -2.97 -16.51
CA ILE A 63 6.54 -4.31 -16.92
C ILE A 63 7.05 -4.54 -18.34
N ARG A 64 7.78 -5.64 -18.54
CA ARG A 64 8.39 -6.01 -19.82
C ARG A 64 8.08 -7.45 -20.17
N ILE A 65 8.02 -7.73 -21.46
CA ILE A 65 7.92 -9.08 -22.02
C ILE A 65 9.25 -9.32 -22.74
N ASP A 66 10.05 -10.28 -22.29
CA ASP A 66 11.43 -10.48 -22.78
C ASP A 66 11.45 -10.78 -24.29
N GLU A 67 10.44 -11.49 -24.79
CA GLU A 67 10.30 -11.85 -26.20
C GLU A 67 9.82 -10.68 -27.09
N LEU A 68 9.36 -9.57 -26.50
CA LEU A 68 8.90 -8.37 -27.21
C LEU A 68 9.72 -7.15 -26.75
N PRO A 69 11.02 -7.08 -27.10
CA PRO A 69 11.88 -5.97 -26.70
C PRO A 69 11.35 -4.65 -27.28
N GLY A 70 11.14 -3.67 -26.40
CA GLY A 70 10.64 -2.33 -26.75
C GLY A 70 9.23 -2.02 -26.27
N GLU A 71 8.42 -3.03 -25.90
CA GLU A 71 7.15 -2.81 -25.22
C GLU A 71 7.39 -2.69 -23.70
N THR A 72 7.27 -1.49 -23.14
CA THR A 72 7.33 -1.26 -21.70
C THR A 72 6.13 -0.44 -21.26
N VAL A 73 5.44 -0.93 -20.24
CA VAL A 73 4.43 -0.14 -19.50
C VAL A 73 4.89 0.03 -18.06
N TYR A 74 4.35 1.04 -17.40
CA TYR A 74 4.67 1.34 -16.01
C TYR A 74 3.42 1.17 -15.15
N ILE A 75 3.63 0.63 -13.96
CA ILE A 75 2.67 0.61 -12.86
C ILE A 75 3.33 1.19 -11.62
N GLU A 76 2.54 1.71 -10.70
CA GLU A 76 3.01 2.11 -9.38
C GLU A 76 2.90 0.92 -8.42
N VAL A 77 4.04 0.46 -7.92
CA VAL A 77 4.10 -0.64 -6.95
C VAL A 77 4.21 -0.08 -5.54
N GLY A 78 3.26 -0.43 -4.67
CA GLY A 78 3.34 -0.09 -3.26
C GLY A 78 4.22 -1.09 -2.49
N THR A 79 5.00 -0.57 -1.54
CA THR A 79 5.74 -1.35 -0.55
C THR A 79 5.18 -1.14 0.85
N PRO A 80 5.44 -2.08 1.80
CA PRO A 80 5.04 -1.89 3.18
C PRO A 80 5.68 -0.62 3.76
N LEU A 81 4.85 0.35 4.19
CA LEU A 81 5.32 1.58 4.84
C LEU A 81 5.78 1.32 6.29
N ALA A 82 5.00 0.54 7.04
CA ALA A 82 5.33 0.14 8.40
C ALA A 82 4.61 -1.16 8.77
N THR A 83 5.21 -1.94 9.68
CA THR A 83 4.65 -3.18 10.21
C THR A 83 4.50 -3.11 11.73
N GLY A 84 3.77 -4.04 12.35
CA GLY A 84 3.62 -4.10 13.81
C GLY A 84 2.96 -2.85 14.41
N LEU A 85 1.99 -2.25 13.70
CA LEU A 85 1.33 -1.02 14.14
C LEU A 85 0.25 -1.25 15.21
N HIS A 86 -0.30 -2.48 15.33
CA HIS A 86 -1.32 -2.84 16.32
C HIS A 86 -2.47 -1.81 16.45
N GLN A 87 -2.90 -1.27 15.30
CA GLN A 87 -3.96 -0.26 15.25
C GLN A 87 -5.32 -0.84 15.61
N VAL A 88 -6.18 -0.01 16.19
CA VAL A 88 -7.54 -0.42 16.60
C VAL A 88 -8.50 -0.34 15.41
N ASP A 89 -8.55 0.81 14.74
CA ASP A 89 -9.44 1.09 13.61
C ASP A 89 -8.66 1.77 12.46
N ASN A 90 -9.24 2.76 11.77
CA ASN A 90 -8.66 3.35 10.58
C ASN A 90 -7.48 4.30 10.91
N PRO A 91 -6.39 4.24 10.13
CA PRO A 91 -5.36 5.25 10.17
C PRO A 91 -5.79 6.48 9.34
N ALA A 92 -5.06 7.60 9.48
CA ALA A 92 -5.35 8.83 8.74
C ALA A 92 -4.07 9.51 8.25
N PHE A 93 -4.03 9.91 6.99
CA PHE A 93 -2.94 10.70 6.43
C PHE A 93 -3.17 12.20 6.62
N ASP A 94 -2.13 12.92 7.02
CA ASP A 94 -2.12 14.39 6.92
C ASP A 94 -1.75 14.86 5.51
N ARG A 95 -1.73 16.18 5.30
CA ARG A 95 -1.36 16.79 4.01
C ARG A 95 0.12 16.66 3.63
N HIS A 96 0.97 16.27 4.59
CA HIS A 96 2.41 16.09 4.42
C HIS A 96 2.77 14.61 4.15
N GLY A 97 1.78 13.71 4.14
CA GLY A 97 1.97 12.29 3.93
C GLY A 97 2.34 11.52 5.21
N ASN A 98 2.24 12.13 6.38
CA ASN A 98 2.41 11.41 7.65
C ASN A 98 1.15 10.59 7.94
N LEU A 99 1.33 9.33 8.33
CA LEU A 99 0.26 8.41 8.68
C LEU A 99 0.08 8.36 10.20
N TYR A 100 -1.07 8.81 10.68
CA TYR A 100 -1.44 8.73 12.10
C TYR A 100 -2.19 7.43 12.35
N VAL A 101 -1.76 6.70 13.37
CA VAL A 101 -2.32 5.39 13.72
C VAL A 101 -2.62 5.31 15.21
N THR A 102 -3.77 4.74 15.57
CA THR A 102 -4.03 4.37 16.95
C THR A 102 -3.13 3.20 17.34
N PHE A 103 -2.86 3.05 18.64
CA PHE A 103 -2.13 1.90 19.15
C PHE A 103 -2.85 1.31 20.35
N SER A 104 -3.16 0.02 20.25
CA SER A 104 -3.57 -0.76 21.40
C SER A 104 -2.42 -1.66 21.83
N GLY A 105 -1.96 -1.48 23.06
CA GLY A 105 -1.06 -2.42 23.69
C GLY A 105 -1.69 -3.81 23.85
N SER A 106 -0.86 -4.78 24.22
CA SER A 106 -1.29 -6.13 24.56
C SER A 106 -2.26 -6.13 25.75
N ARG A 107 -3.17 -7.12 25.79
CA ARG A 107 -4.15 -7.25 26.88
C ARG A 107 -3.45 -7.24 28.25
N GLY A 108 -3.86 -6.31 29.11
CA GLY A 108 -3.30 -6.15 30.46
C GLY A 108 -2.12 -5.19 30.56
N GLN A 109 -1.64 -4.61 29.44
CA GLN A 109 -0.67 -3.52 29.46
C GLN A 109 -1.35 -2.18 29.18
N GLN A 110 -1.06 -1.19 30.02
CA GLN A 110 -1.33 0.21 29.69
C GLN A 110 -0.28 0.66 28.67
N ALA A 111 -0.69 0.90 27.44
CA ALA A 111 0.20 1.50 26.46
C ALA A 111 0.49 2.95 26.87
N PRO A 112 1.76 3.37 26.97
CA PRO A 112 2.10 4.73 27.37
C PRO A 112 1.74 5.78 26.30
N VAL A 113 1.41 5.33 25.09
CA VAL A 113 1.11 6.16 23.93
C VAL A 113 -0.12 5.58 23.24
N ALA A 114 -1.07 6.45 22.94
CA ALA A 114 -2.37 6.09 22.38
C ALA A 114 -2.39 6.23 20.84
N ILE A 115 -1.57 7.14 20.30
CA ILE A 115 -1.45 7.42 18.85
C ILE A 115 0.02 7.60 18.48
N PHE A 116 0.44 6.98 17.38
CA PHE A 116 1.74 7.20 16.74
C PHE A 116 1.57 7.94 15.42
N VAL A 117 2.61 8.66 15.02
CA VAL A 117 2.80 9.15 13.66
C VAL A 117 3.85 8.28 12.96
N VAL A 118 3.55 7.83 11.75
CA VAL A 118 4.45 7.13 10.86
C VAL A 118 4.82 8.07 9.73
N ARG A 119 6.10 8.42 9.66
CA ARG A 119 6.66 9.31 8.65
C ARG A 119 6.68 8.64 7.27
N PRO A 120 6.80 9.39 6.16
CA PRO A 120 6.88 8.81 4.82
C PRO A 120 8.04 7.84 4.60
N ASP A 121 9.09 7.92 5.42
CA ASP A 121 10.22 6.99 5.42
C ASP A 121 9.97 5.70 6.25
N GLY A 122 8.77 5.56 6.85
CA GLY A 122 8.37 4.45 7.70
C GLY A 122 8.72 4.62 9.18
N THR A 123 9.41 5.70 9.57
CA THR A 123 9.80 5.95 10.96
C THR A 123 8.57 6.20 11.83
N ARG A 124 8.49 5.52 12.98
CA ARG A 124 7.37 5.62 13.92
C ARG A 124 7.73 6.44 15.15
N GLU A 125 6.97 7.49 15.42
CA GLU A 125 7.15 8.40 16.56
C GLU A 125 5.88 8.50 17.41
N PRO A 126 5.98 8.62 18.74
CA PRO A 126 4.82 8.85 19.59
C PRO A 126 4.21 10.22 19.32
N PHE A 127 2.88 10.32 19.32
CA PHE A 127 2.17 11.57 19.02
C PHE A 127 1.23 12.02 20.14
N VAL A 128 0.26 11.20 20.56
CA VAL A 128 -0.67 11.54 21.67
C VAL A 128 -0.69 10.42 22.70
N ALA A 129 -0.54 10.80 23.97
CA ALA A 129 -0.58 9.87 25.10
C ALA A 129 -1.92 9.86 25.87
N GLU A 130 -2.64 10.98 25.94
CA GLU A 130 -3.67 11.18 26.98
C GLU A 130 -5.12 10.93 26.52
N ILE A 131 -5.35 10.26 25.39
CA ILE A 131 -6.71 9.86 24.99
C ILE A 131 -6.92 8.41 25.42
N ALA A 132 -7.84 8.18 26.36
CA ALA A 132 -8.20 6.84 26.78
C ALA A 132 -8.92 6.10 25.64
N ASN A 133 -8.45 4.91 25.28
CA ASN A 133 -9.01 4.04 24.23
C ASN A 133 -9.38 4.80 22.92
N PRO A 134 -8.39 5.40 22.22
CA PRO A 134 -8.66 6.02 20.93
C PRO A 134 -9.02 4.94 19.91
N THR A 135 -9.87 5.30 18.95
CA THR A 135 -10.41 4.34 17.98
C THR A 135 -10.14 4.83 16.56
N SER A 136 -10.91 5.81 16.10
CA SER A 136 -10.90 6.30 14.72
C SER A 136 -10.23 7.66 14.63
N LEU A 137 -9.59 7.93 13.50
CA LEU A 137 -8.82 9.15 13.22
C LEU A 137 -9.34 9.81 11.94
N ALA A 138 -9.46 11.14 11.94
CA ALA A 138 -9.80 11.90 10.74
C ALA A 138 -9.21 13.30 10.75
N PHE A 139 -8.68 13.76 9.62
CA PHE A 139 -8.26 15.14 9.44
C PHE A 139 -9.40 16.00 8.89
N SER A 140 -9.61 17.19 9.45
CA SER A 140 -10.46 18.20 8.83
C SER A 140 -9.77 18.84 7.62
N ARG A 141 -10.54 19.56 6.80
CA ARG A 141 -9.98 20.34 5.67
C ARG A 141 -8.96 21.40 6.11
N ALA A 142 -9.09 21.91 7.34
CA ALA A 142 -8.14 22.85 7.93
C ALA A 142 -6.85 22.18 8.42
N GLY A 143 -6.76 20.85 8.39
CA GLY A 143 -5.59 20.09 8.85
C GLY A 143 -5.60 19.76 10.34
N GLN A 144 -6.74 19.86 11.02
CA GLN A 144 -6.85 19.48 12.43
C GLN A 144 -7.18 17.99 12.55
N LEU A 145 -6.52 17.27 13.47
CA LEU A 145 -6.81 15.86 13.72
C LEU A 145 -7.97 15.73 14.71
N TYR A 146 -8.90 14.84 14.40
CA TYR A 146 -10.00 14.45 15.28
C TYR A 146 -9.86 12.97 15.63
N VAL A 147 -10.08 12.64 16.90
CA VAL A 147 -9.90 11.30 17.47
C VAL A 147 -11.14 10.92 18.25
N SER A 148 -11.75 9.78 17.93
CA SER A 148 -12.84 9.23 18.74
C SER A 148 -12.31 8.40 19.90
N SER A 149 -12.92 8.53 21.09
CA SER A 149 -12.69 7.64 22.22
C SER A 149 -13.93 6.78 22.48
N ARG A 150 -13.72 5.46 22.54
CA ARG A 150 -14.75 4.51 22.96
C ARG A 150 -14.88 4.39 24.48
N PHE A 151 -14.02 5.05 25.24
CA PHE A 151 -14.06 5.00 26.71
C PHE A 151 -15.13 5.94 27.25
N ASP A 152 -15.17 7.18 26.78
CA ASP A 152 -16.09 8.22 27.24
C ASP A 152 -17.12 8.65 26.17
N GLY A 153 -16.98 8.17 24.93
CA GLY A 153 -17.85 8.52 23.81
C GLY A 153 -17.56 9.89 23.19
N SER A 154 -16.44 10.52 23.54
CA SER A 154 -16.07 11.86 23.07
C SER A 154 -15.32 11.83 21.74
N VAL A 155 -15.35 12.97 21.03
CA VAL A 155 -14.45 13.26 19.90
C VAL A 155 -13.52 14.39 20.30
N TYR A 156 -12.23 14.09 20.35
CA TYR A 156 -11.17 15.02 20.71
C TYR A 156 -10.61 15.69 19.47
N ARG A 157 -10.35 17.00 19.55
CA ARG A 157 -9.52 17.71 18.57
C ARG A 157 -8.08 17.75 19.09
N VAL A 158 -7.14 17.33 18.25
CA VAL A 158 -5.70 17.31 18.57
C VAL A 158 -4.97 18.22 17.58
N GLU A 159 -4.01 18.97 18.07
CA GLU A 159 -3.10 19.76 17.23
C GLU A 159 -1.95 18.87 16.73
N PRO A 160 -1.82 18.66 15.40
CA PRO A 160 -0.77 17.84 14.78
C PRO A 160 0.63 18.44 14.84
#